data_AF-A0A936A5Y7-F1
#
_entry.id   AF-A0A936A5Y7-F1
#
_cell.length_a   1.000
_cell.length_b   1.000
_cell.length_c   1.000
_cell.angle_alpha   90.00
_cell.angle_beta   90.00
_cell.angle_gamma   90.00
#
_symmetry.space_group_name_H-M   'P 1'
#
loop_
_entity.id
_entity.type
_entity.pdbx_description
1 polymer ?
#
loop_
_entity_poly.entity_id
_entity_poly.type
_entity_poly.pdbx_seq_one_letter_code
_entity_poly.pdbx_strand_id
1 'polypeptide(L)'
;MAPLLNAKCTAVGCHVNGAHKPYMEDVSLSFRNITSGGFVNTLLPKESILYKQVNGAMSEFIPSKADKQLIYDWIRNGAPNN
;
A
#
# COMPACT_ATOMS: atom_id res chain seq x y z
N MET A 1 -6.91 1.59 -6.60
CA MET A 1 -5.67 1.48 -5.78
C MET A 1 -4.68 0.48 -6.38
N ALA A 2 -5.18 -0.63 -6.94
CA ALA A 2 -4.37 -1.69 -7.52
C ALA A 2 -3.23 -1.25 -8.48
N PRO A 3 -3.44 -0.31 -9.43
CA PRO A 3 -2.37 0.11 -10.33
C PRO A 3 -1.19 0.80 -9.64
N LEU A 4 -1.48 1.58 -8.59
CA LEU A 4 -0.44 2.30 -7.84
C LEU A 4 0.46 1.33 -7.06
N LEU A 5 -0.14 0.36 -6.37
CA LEU A 5 0.59 -0.65 -5.61
C LEU A 5 1.46 -1.51 -6.54
N ASN A 6 0.90 -1.93 -7.69
CA ASN A 6 1.67 -2.66 -8.68
C ASN A 6 2.85 -1.85 -9.20
N ALA A 7 2.64 -0.60 -9.60
CA ALA A 7 3.68 0.24 -10.19
C ALA A 7 4.79 0.64 -9.21
N LYS A 8 4.47 0.77 -7.91
CA LYS A 8 5.40 1.33 -6.91
C LYS A 8 5.98 0.30 -5.93
N CYS A 9 5.37 -0.87 -5.81
CA CYS A 9 5.78 -1.88 -4.83
C CYS A 9 6.16 -3.20 -5.51
N THR A 10 5.29 -3.69 -6.38
CA THR A 10 5.45 -5.01 -7.02
C THR A 10 6.41 -4.97 -8.19
N ALA A 11 6.20 -4.07 -9.15
CA ALA A 11 7.01 -3.94 -10.35
C ALA A 11 8.45 -3.51 -10.05
N VAL A 12 8.67 -2.89 -8.89
CA VAL A 12 10.01 -2.55 -8.38
C VAL A 12 10.77 -3.79 -7.88
N GLY A 13 10.07 -4.91 -7.65
CA GLY A 13 10.66 -6.19 -7.27
C GLY A 13 10.91 -6.36 -5.77
N CYS A 14 10.62 -5.35 -4.93
CA CYS A 14 10.87 -5.44 -3.49
C CYS A 14 9.80 -6.26 -2.76
N HIS A 15 8.52 -6.12 -3.13
CA HIS A 15 7.38 -6.77 -2.51
C HIS A 15 6.88 -8.01 -3.29
N VAL A 16 7.78 -8.77 -3.89
CA VAL A 16 7.46 -10.06 -4.55
C VAL A 16 7.63 -11.23 -3.57
N ASN A 17 7.13 -12.42 -3.91
CA ASN A 17 7.21 -13.61 -3.07
C ASN A 17 8.67 -13.98 -2.84
N GLY A 18 8.98 -14.35 -1.60
CA GLY A 18 10.35 -14.61 -1.17
C GLY A 18 11.24 -13.39 -0.93
N ALA A 19 10.79 -12.16 -1.24
CA ALA A 19 11.52 -10.92 -0.98
C ALA A 19 11.03 -10.25 0.32
N HIS A 20 10.39 -9.07 0.26
CA HIS A 20 9.89 -8.37 1.43
C HIS A 20 8.39 -8.55 1.62
N LYS A 21 7.98 -8.95 2.83
CA LYS A 21 6.57 -8.99 3.21
C LYS A 21 6.02 -7.57 3.41
N PRO A 22 4.73 -7.32 3.11
CA PRO A 22 3.79 -8.26 2.50
C PRO A 22 4.07 -8.48 1.00
N TYR A 23 3.77 -9.67 0.51
CA TYR A 23 3.92 -10.02 -0.90
C TYR A 23 2.75 -9.44 -1.72
N MET A 24 3.04 -8.88 -2.88
CA MET A 24 2.14 -8.05 -3.69
C MET A 24 2.19 -8.41 -5.19
N GLU A 25 2.61 -9.63 -5.55
CA GLU A 25 2.91 -10.06 -6.93
C GLU A 25 1.79 -9.86 -7.95
N ASP A 26 0.54 -9.95 -7.49
CA ASP A 26 -0.64 -9.63 -8.28
C ASP A 26 -1.57 -8.71 -7.50
N VAL A 27 -2.49 -8.07 -8.23
CA VAL A 27 -3.44 -7.10 -7.69
C VAL A 27 -4.33 -7.67 -6.59
N SER A 28 -4.85 -8.89 -6.78
CA SER A 28 -5.80 -9.51 -5.85
C SER A 28 -5.10 -9.91 -4.55
N LEU A 29 -3.90 -10.50 -4.68
CA LEU A 29 -3.07 -10.85 -3.54
C LEU A 29 -2.60 -9.60 -2.78
N SER A 30 -2.21 -8.55 -3.49
CA SER A 30 -1.82 -7.26 -2.90
C SER A 30 -2.94 -6.69 -2.05
N PHE A 31 -4.14 -6.60 -2.62
CA PHE A 31 -5.32 -6.11 -1.91
C PHE A 31 -5.58 -6.94 -0.65
N ARG A 32 -5.65 -8.26 -0.78
CA ARG A 32 -5.88 -9.17 0.35
C ARG A 32 -4.81 -9.03 1.43
N ASN A 33 -3.53 -9.03 1.06
CA ASN A 33 -2.44 -9.01 2.02
C ASN A 33 -2.33 -7.66 2.74
N ILE A 34 -2.61 -6.55 2.07
CA ILE A 34 -2.62 -5.22 2.68
C ILE A 34 -3.81 -5.06 3.63
N THR A 35 -5.01 -5.43 3.17
CA THR A 35 -6.25 -5.21 3.94
C THR A 35 -6.44 -6.23 5.07
N SER A 36 -6.15 -7.50 4.82
CA SER A 36 -6.29 -8.58 5.82
C SER A 36 -5.06 -8.75 6.70
N GLY A 37 -3.90 -8.25 6.29
CA GLY A 37 -2.64 -8.35 7.03
C GLY A 37 -2.44 -7.28 8.11
N GLY A 38 -3.44 -6.43 8.37
CA GLY A 38 -3.36 -5.37 9.38
C GLY A 38 -2.55 -4.14 8.97
N PHE A 39 -2.23 -3.98 7.67
CA PHE A 39 -1.49 -2.81 7.18
C PHE A 39 -2.36 -1.56 7.01
N VAL A 40 -3.69 -1.74 7.07
CA VAL A 40 -4.70 -0.70 6.88
C VAL A 40 -5.57 -0.59 8.13
N ASN A 41 -5.73 0.63 8.62
CA ASN A 41 -6.66 0.97 9.69
C ASN A 41 -7.66 2.01 9.15
N THR A 42 -8.86 1.56 8.79
CA THR A 42 -9.91 2.43 8.23
C THR A 42 -10.55 3.34 9.29
N LEU A 43 -10.48 2.98 10.58
CA LEU A 43 -10.96 3.81 11.69
C LEU A 43 -10.02 4.98 11.99
N LEU A 44 -8.71 4.72 11.93
CA LEU A 44 -7.64 5.70 12.14
C LEU A 44 -6.65 5.63 10.97
N PRO A 45 -6.97 6.27 9.81
CA PRO A 45 -6.16 6.15 8.59
C PRO A 45 -4.67 6.46 8.76
N LYS A 46 -4.34 7.47 9.57
CA LYS A 46 -2.95 7.86 9.86
C LYS A 46 -2.19 6.84 10.71
N GLU A 47 -2.90 5.97 11.42
CA GLU A 47 -2.29 4.89 12.21
C GLU A 47 -1.99 3.65 11.38
N SER A 48 -2.48 3.58 10.14
CA SER A 48 -2.17 2.50 9.21
C SER A 48 -0.66 2.36 8.99
N ILE A 49 -0.16 1.13 9.04
CA ILE A 49 1.25 0.84 8.73
C ILE A 49 1.56 1.31 7.30
N LEU A 50 0.67 1.04 6.35
CA LEU A 50 0.84 1.50 4.96
C LEU A 50 1.03 3.03 4.89
N TYR A 51 0.17 3.80 5.56
CA TYR A 51 0.28 5.26 5.59
C TYR A 51 1.61 5.72 6.20
N LYS A 52 2.01 5.13 7.33
CA LYS A 52 3.28 5.46 8.00
C LYS A 52 4.48 5.13 7.13
N GLN A 53 4.46 4.00 6.43
CA GLN A 53 5.56 3.59 5.56
C GLN A 53 5.73 4.52 4.36
N VAL A 54 4.65 4.85 3.63
CA VAL A 54 4.73 5.72 2.44
C VAL A 54 5.06 7.19 2.79
N ASN A 55 4.88 7.58 4.04
CA ASN A 55 5.33 8.87 4.57
C ASN A 55 6.67 8.81 5.32
N GLY A 56 7.21 7.61 5.53
CA GLY A 56 8.44 7.34 6.26
C GLY A 56 9.45 6.62 5.37
N ALA A 57 9.83 5.40 5.75
CA ALA A 57 10.90 4.65 5.08
C ALA A 57 10.63 4.39 3.58
N MET A 58 9.37 4.20 3.16
CA MET A 58 9.02 3.99 1.74
C MET A 58 8.77 5.30 0.98
N SER A 59 8.95 6.46 1.63
CA SER A 59 8.73 7.78 1.02
C SER A 59 9.63 8.02 -0.19
N GLU A 60 10.84 7.47 -0.21
CA GLU A 60 11.76 7.63 -1.35
C GLU A 60 11.28 6.91 -2.62
N PHE A 61 10.54 5.79 -2.46
CA PHE A 61 10.00 5.00 -3.57
C PHE A 61 8.62 5.49 -4.02
N ILE A 62 7.94 6.26 -3.18
CA ILE A 62 6.68 6.95 -3.49
C ILE A 62 6.83 8.45 -3.18
N PRO A 63 7.67 9.19 -3.93
CA PRO A 63 7.97 10.58 -3.59
C PRO A 63 6.80 11.54 -3.90
N SER A 64 5.89 11.13 -4.80
CA SER A 64 4.72 11.91 -5.20
C SER A 64 3.79 12.16 -4.02
N LYS A 65 3.58 13.43 -3.66
CA LYS A 65 2.57 13.83 -2.67
C LYS A 65 1.17 13.41 -3.11
N ALA A 66 0.88 13.44 -4.42
CA ALA A 66 -0.40 13.02 -4.96
C ALA A 66 -0.64 11.51 -4.76
N ASP A 67 0.39 10.68 -4.98
CA ASP A 67 0.29 9.23 -4.76
C ASP A 67 0.06 8.91 -3.29
N LYS A 68 0.78 9.58 -2.38
CA LYS A 68 0.58 9.44 -0.92
C LYS A 68 -0.82 9.86 -0.50
N GLN A 69 -1.33 10.96 -1.07
CA GLN A 69 -2.69 11.42 -0.82
C GLN A 69 -3.72 10.41 -1.32
N LEU A 70 -3.51 9.84 -2.51
CA LEU A 70 -4.39 8.80 -3.07
C LEU A 70 -4.44 7.55 -2.18
N ILE A 71 -3.32 7.14 -1.59
CA ILE A 71 -3.26 6.05 -0.61
C ILE A 71 -4.06 6.41 0.65
N TYR A 72 -3.86 7.60 1.19
CA TYR A 72 -4.59 8.06 2.38
C TYR A 72 -6.11 8.12 2.13
N ASP A 73 -6.53 8.67 1.00
CA ASP A 73 -7.94 8.78 0.63
C ASP A 73 -8.56 7.39 0.41
N TRP A 74 -7.83 6.46 -0.21
CA TRP A 74 -8.27 5.08 -0.34
C TRP A 74 -8.49 4.40 1.02
N ILE A 75 -7.56 4.57 1.98
CA ILE A 75 -7.73 4.05 3.35
C ILE A 75 -8.96 4.68 4.02
N ARG A 76 -9.07 6.01 3.95
CA ARG A 76 -10.18 6.78 4.54
C ARG A 76 -11.54 6.36 3.97
N ASN A 77 -11.59 5.98 2.69
CA ASN A 77 -12.80 5.56 2.01
C ASN A 77 -13.14 4.07 2.24
N GLY A 78 -12.54 3.43 3.26
CA GLY A 78 -12.83 2.05 3.62
C GLY A 78 -12.02 1.02 2.84
N ALA A 79 -10.95 1.43 2.16
CA ALA A 79 -10.09 0.56 1.37
C ALA A 79 -10.87 -0.34 0.37
N PRO A 80 -11.69 0.24 -0.53
CA PRO A 80 -12.48 -0.54 -1.48
C PRO A 80 -11.58 -1.32 -2.45
N ASN A 81 -12.04 -2.49 -2.88
CA ASN A 81 -11.35 -3.29 -3.89
C ASN A 81 -11.59 -2.69 -5.29
N ASN A 82 -10.70 -1.80 -5.73
CA ASN A 82 -10.78 -1.10 -7.02
C ASN A 82 -9.42 -0.75 -7.66
#